data_AF-A0A3D2Y3U3-F1
#
_entry.id   AF-A0A3D2Y3U3-F1
#
_cell.length_a   1.000
_cell.length_b   1.000
_cell.length_c   1.000
_cell.angle_alpha   90.00
_cell.angle_beta   90.00
_cell.angle_gamma   90.00
#
_symmetry.space_group_name_H-M   'P 1'
#
loop_
_entity.id
_entity.type
_entity.pdbx_description
1 polymer ?
#
loop_
_entity_poly.entity_id
_entity_poly.type
_entity_poly.pdbx_seq_one_letter_code
_entity_poly.pdbx_strand_id
1 'polypeptide(L)'
;LIIDEAQALPIESIEALRLMTNLETESRKLLQVVLFGQPELDEKLALPELRQLRQRITFSYSLALMDPDQVYQYVRHRVNVAGYHGTDLFNRQCCELLYRASAGTPRVVNVLAHKALMLAYGEGKSAVEPEHIAAASADTEAAQTVSSKWWFSPQSKWLLLATTVVVIAMIAGIWNMRATL
;
A
#
# COMPACT_ATOMS: atom_id res chain seq x y z
N LEU A 1 -27.59 10.31 5.22
CA LEU A 1 -26.85 10.59 6.46
C LEU A 1 -25.64 9.69 6.50
N ILE A 2 -24.44 10.27 6.60
CA ILE A 2 -23.20 9.52 6.75
C ILE A 2 -22.66 9.82 8.14
N ILE A 3 -22.32 8.77 8.87
CA ILE A 3 -21.77 8.86 10.23
C ILE A 3 -20.41 8.21 10.19
N ASP A 4 -19.38 8.98 10.48
CA ASP A 4 -18.02 8.48 10.65
C ASP A 4 -17.75 8.21 12.14
N GLU A 5 -16.81 7.30 12.42
CA GLU A 5 -16.46 6.86 13.79
C GLU A 5 -17.68 6.40 14.62
N ALA A 6 -18.62 5.68 13.99
CA ALA A 6 -19.89 5.31 14.60
C ALA A 6 -19.74 4.42 15.87
N GLN A 7 -18.59 3.77 16.07
CA GLN A 7 -18.29 3.04 17.31
C GLN A 7 -18.26 3.97 18.54
N ALA A 8 -17.94 5.27 18.35
CA ALA A 8 -17.92 6.26 19.41
C ALA A 8 -19.32 6.74 19.82
N LEU A 9 -20.35 6.53 19.00
CA LEU A 9 -21.72 6.97 19.32
C LEU A 9 -22.30 6.20 20.50
N PRO A 10 -22.87 6.85 21.53
CA PRO A 10 -23.58 6.15 22.61
C PRO A 10 -24.69 5.23 22.07
N ILE A 11 -25.00 4.16 22.81
CA ILE A 11 -25.98 3.15 22.38
C ILE A 11 -27.35 3.80 22.12
N GLU A 12 -27.74 4.75 22.96
CA GLU A 12 -28.99 5.50 22.86
C GLU A 12 -29.07 6.30 21.56
N SER A 13 -27.94 6.84 21.11
CA SER A 13 -27.86 7.57 19.84
C SER A 13 -27.99 6.63 18.65
N ILE A 14 -27.40 5.43 18.74
CA ILE A 14 -27.54 4.39 17.71
C ILE A 14 -28.98 3.85 17.67
N GLU A 15 -29.65 3.70 18.82
CA GLU A 15 -31.07 3.35 18.87
C GLU A 15 -31.96 4.44 18.26
N ALA A 16 -31.64 5.71 18.45
CA ALA A 16 -32.37 6.80 17.80
C ALA A 16 -32.32 6.66 16.26
N LEU A 17 -31.21 6.17 15.69
CA LEU A 17 -31.11 5.87 14.25
C LEU A 17 -32.11 4.79 13.82
N ARG A 18 -32.40 3.78 14.67
CA ARG A 18 -33.47 2.79 14.40
C ARG A 18 -34.83 3.47 14.22
N LEU A 19 -35.14 4.47 15.06
CA LEU A 19 -36.39 5.22 14.99
C LEU A 19 -36.43 6.11 13.76
N MET A 20 -35.31 6.76 13.41
CA MET A 20 -35.25 7.63 12.22
C MET A 20 -35.32 6.85 10.91
N THR A 21 -34.75 5.64 10.86
CA THR A 21 -34.84 4.77 9.67
C THR A 21 -36.22 4.12 9.48
N ASN A 22 -37.13 4.20 10.47
CA ASN A 22 -38.55 3.88 10.30
C ASN A 22 -39.32 4.96 9.55
N LEU A 23 -38.75 6.14 9.30
CA LEU A 23 -39.42 7.20 8.57
C LEU A 23 -39.52 6.79 7.08
N GLU A 24 -40.68 6.28 6.73
CA GLU A 24 -41.05 5.91 5.37
C GLU A 24 -42.35 6.64 5.00
N THR A 25 -42.42 7.14 3.77
CA THR A 25 -43.72 7.45 3.14
C THR A 25 -44.23 6.17 2.47
N GLU A 26 -45.51 6.09 2.11
CA GLU A 26 -46.09 4.89 1.47
C GLU A 26 -45.33 4.40 0.21
N SER A 27 -44.48 5.25 -0.38
CA SER A 27 -43.71 4.95 -1.58
C SER A 27 -42.18 4.89 -1.42
N ARG A 28 -41.60 5.34 -0.29
CA ARG A 28 -40.13 5.36 -0.13
C ARG A 28 -39.65 5.51 1.31
N LYS A 29 -38.48 4.93 1.59
CA LYS A 29 -37.67 5.27 2.77
C LYS A 29 -37.18 6.72 2.66
N LEU A 30 -37.39 7.52 3.69
CA LEU A 30 -37.01 8.94 3.69
C LEU A 30 -35.54 9.17 4.07
N LEU A 31 -34.90 8.19 4.72
CA LEU A 31 -33.54 8.34 5.25
C LEU A 31 -32.67 7.12 4.97
N GLN A 32 -31.64 7.31 4.14
CA GLN A 32 -30.54 6.35 4.00
C GLN A 32 -29.41 6.73 4.97
N VAL A 33 -28.96 5.75 5.76
CA VAL A 33 -27.88 5.88 6.73
C VAL A 33 -26.71 5.00 6.30
N VAL A 34 -25.51 5.57 6.29
CA VAL A 34 -24.25 4.83 6.10
C VAL A 34 -23.39 5.05 7.34
N LEU A 35 -22.99 3.96 7.98
CA LEU A 35 -22.15 3.97 9.17
C LEU A 35 -20.74 3.55 8.78
N PHE A 36 -19.76 4.38 9.10
CA PHE A 36 -18.34 4.05 9.05
C PHE A 36 -17.81 3.96 10.46
N GLY A 37 -16.88 3.04 10.68
CA GLY A 37 -16.27 2.85 11.97
C GLY A 37 -15.21 1.77 11.96
N GLN A 38 -14.61 1.58 13.12
CA GLN A 38 -13.60 0.56 13.38
C GLN A 38 -14.28 -0.80 13.71
N PRO A 39 -13.56 -1.93 13.75
CA PRO A 39 -14.14 -3.26 14.02
C PRO A 39 -15.00 -3.34 15.29
N GLU A 40 -14.73 -2.49 16.28
CA GLU A 40 -15.50 -2.31 17.51
C GLU A 40 -16.97 -1.92 17.24
N LEU A 41 -17.26 -1.32 16.09
CA LEU A 41 -18.63 -1.05 15.66
C LEU A 41 -19.41 -2.34 15.43
N ASP A 42 -18.78 -3.38 14.84
CA ASP A 42 -19.43 -4.66 14.61
C ASP A 42 -19.74 -5.37 15.93
N GLU A 43 -18.82 -5.30 16.89
CA GLU A 43 -19.01 -5.80 18.25
C GLU A 43 -20.17 -5.07 18.95
N LYS A 44 -20.20 -3.73 18.83
CA LYS A 44 -21.25 -2.90 19.40
C LYS A 44 -22.61 -3.22 18.79
N LEU A 45 -22.71 -3.30 17.46
CA LEU A 45 -23.95 -3.65 16.76
C LEU A 45 -24.42 -5.08 17.08
N ALA A 46 -23.51 -5.96 17.52
CA ALA A 46 -23.85 -7.31 17.97
C ALA A 46 -24.47 -7.37 19.37
N LEU A 47 -24.44 -6.27 20.15
CA LEU A 47 -25.07 -6.21 21.46
C LEU A 47 -26.57 -6.52 21.40
N PRO A 48 -27.14 -7.22 22.40
CA PRO A 48 -28.56 -7.61 22.39
C PRO A 48 -29.54 -6.44 22.20
N GLU A 49 -29.22 -5.27 22.77
CA GLU A 49 -30.02 -4.04 22.70
C GLU A 49 -30.12 -3.52 21.26
N LEU A 50 -29.04 -3.63 20.48
CA LEU A 50 -28.96 -3.16 19.09
C LEU A 50 -29.40 -4.20 18.05
N ARG A 51 -29.87 -5.38 18.49
CA ARG A 51 -30.27 -6.49 17.60
C ARG A 51 -31.24 -6.07 16.50
N GLN A 52 -32.22 -5.22 16.83
CA GLN A 52 -33.23 -4.76 15.88
C GLN A 52 -32.66 -3.81 14.81
N LEU A 53 -31.70 -2.97 15.19
CA LEU A 53 -31.00 -2.12 14.21
C LEU A 53 -30.13 -2.99 13.31
N ARG A 54 -29.38 -3.94 13.88
CA ARG A 54 -28.51 -4.85 13.12
C ARG A 54 -29.28 -5.63 12.05
N GLN A 55 -30.50 -6.09 12.34
CA GLN A 55 -31.37 -6.77 11.37
C GLN A 55 -31.80 -5.89 10.18
N ARG A 56 -31.66 -4.55 10.28
CA ARG A 56 -32.01 -3.60 9.22
C ARG A 56 -30.82 -3.18 8.37
N ILE A 57 -29.61 -3.60 8.74
CA ILE A 57 -28.41 -3.35 7.94
C ILE A 57 -28.48 -4.28 6.72
N THR A 58 -28.85 -3.72 5.57
CA THR A 58 -29.00 -4.45 4.31
C THR A 58 -27.66 -4.76 3.65
N PHE A 59 -26.63 -3.98 3.96
CA PHE A 59 -25.29 -4.13 3.43
C PHE A 59 -24.27 -3.85 4.52
N SER A 60 -23.34 -4.77 4.73
CA SER A 60 -22.18 -4.61 5.58
C SER A 60 -20.95 -5.07 4.80
N TYR A 61 -19.87 -4.31 4.90
CA TYR A 61 -18.62 -4.61 4.23
C TYR A 61 -17.45 -4.18 5.10
N SER A 62 -16.49 -5.07 5.27
CA SER A 62 -15.21 -4.77 5.92
C SER A 62 -14.16 -4.45 4.86
N LEU A 63 -13.56 -3.26 4.96
CA LEU A 63 -12.49 -2.83 4.06
C LEU A 63 -11.21 -3.63 4.33
N ALA A 64 -10.82 -4.45 3.36
CA ALA A 64 -9.56 -5.18 3.39
C ALA A 64 -8.36 -4.24 3.17
N LEU A 65 -7.19 -4.66 3.66
CA LEU A 65 -5.92 -4.04 3.32
C LEU A 65 -5.61 -4.20 1.83
N MET A 66 -4.77 -3.32 1.29
CA MET A 66 -4.42 -3.36 -0.13
C MET A 66 -3.49 -4.52 -0.46
N ASP A 67 -3.75 -5.22 -1.56
CA ASP A 67 -2.81 -6.18 -2.13
C ASP A 67 -1.61 -5.48 -2.84
N PRO A 68 -0.56 -6.20 -3.27
CA PRO A 68 0.60 -5.59 -3.91
C PRO A 68 0.28 -4.79 -5.19
N ASP A 69 -0.65 -5.26 -6.01
CA ASP A 69 -1.03 -4.57 -7.25
C ASP A 69 -1.87 -3.33 -6.92
N GLN A 70 -2.75 -3.42 -5.92
CA GLN A 70 -3.49 -2.27 -5.39
C GLN A 70 -2.56 -1.21 -4.79
N VAL A 71 -1.49 -1.59 -4.08
CA VAL A 71 -0.47 -0.62 -3.61
C VAL A 71 0.18 0.10 -4.79
N TYR A 72 0.55 -0.62 -5.85
CA TYR A 72 1.13 0.00 -7.05
C TYR A 72 0.15 0.99 -7.70
N GLN A 73 -1.10 0.59 -7.91
CA GLN A 73 -2.13 1.46 -8.48
C GLN A 73 -2.44 2.66 -7.58
N TYR A 74 -2.51 2.44 -6.27
CA TYR A 74 -2.76 3.47 -5.28
C TYR A 74 -1.66 4.55 -5.30
N VAL A 75 -0.39 4.15 -5.25
CA VAL A 75 0.74 5.09 -5.29
C VAL A 75 0.73 5.87 -6.60
N ARG A 76 0.56 5.18 -7.74
CA ARG A 76 0.50 5.83 -9.05
C ARG A 76 -0.65 6.82 -9.17
N HIS A 77 -1.83 6.45 -8.69
CA HIS A 77 -2.99 7.33 -8.67
C HIS A 77 -2.73 8.57 -7.80
N ARG A 78 -2.17 8.38 -6.60
CA ARG A 78 -1.83 9.49 -5.68
C ARG A 78 -0.82 10.46 -6.27
N VAL A 79 0.23 9.95 -6.94
CA VAL A 79 1.23 10.77 -7.65
C VAL A 79 0.57 11.57 -8.78
N ASN A 80 -0.32 10.94 -9.56
CA ASN A 80 -1.07 11.62 -10.61
C ASN A 80 -2.00 12.71 -10.07
N VAL A 81 -2.71 12.45 -8.96
CA VAL A 81 -3.56 13.44 -8.27
C VAL A 81 -2.73 14.60 -7.73
N ALA A 82 -1.47 14.38 -7.35
CA ALA A 82 -0.55 15.44 -6.96
C ALA A 82 -0.04 16.30 -8.14
N GLY A 83 -0.47 16.00 -9.38
CA GLY A 83 -0.13 16.76 -10.59
C GLY A 83 1.19 16.35 -11.23
N TYR A 84 1.80 15.24 -10.80
CA TYR A 84 3.03 14.74 -11.42
C TYR A 84 2.70 13.81 -12.59
N HIS A 85 3.15 14.21 -13.79
CA HIS A 85 2.94 13.47 -15.04
C HIS A 85 4.28 13.06 -15.70
N GLY A 86 5.39 13.13 -14.96
CA GLY A 86 6.71 12.74 -15.45
C GLY A 86 6.95 11.22 -15.42
N THR A 87 8.22 10.83 -15.49
CA THR A 87 8.64 9.42 -15.35
C THR A 87 8.25 8.85 -13.99
N ASP A 88 7.85 7.58 -13.94
CA ASP A 88 7.40 6.91 -12.71
C ASP A 88 8.35 7.16 -11.51
N LEU A 89 7.87 7.91 -10.50
CA LEU A 89 8.62 8.19 -9.27
C LEU A 89 8.83 6.92 -8.44
N PHE A 90 7.88 5.98 -8.54
CA PHE A 90 7.93 4.68 -7.88
C PHE A 90 7.81 3.60 -8.94
N ASN A 91 8.89 2.86 -9.17
CA ASN A 91 8.83 1.68 -10.01
C ASN A 91 8.11 0.53 -9.27
N ARG A 92 7.73 -0.53 -10.00
CA ARG A 92 7.04 -1.69 -9.42
C ARG A 92 7.82 -2.33 -8.27
N GLN A 93 9.15 -2.24 -8.34
CA GLN A 93 10.04 -2.72 -7.31
C GLN A 93 9.86 -1.98 -5.97
N CYS A 94 9.84 -0.65 -6.01
CA CYS A 94 9.60 0.17 -4.82
C CYS A 94 8.20 -0.06 -4.26
N CYS A 95 7.19 -0.26 -5.11
CA CYS A 95 5.82 -0.55 -4.66
C CYS A 95 5.69 -1.90 -3.95
N GLU A 96 6.44 -2.92 -4.35
CA GLU A 96 6.45 -4.20 -3.63
C GLU A 96 7.12 -4.08 -2.25
N LEU A 97 8.21 -3.31 -2.16
CA LEU A 97 8.83 -3.00 -0.87
C LEU A 97 7.91 -2.17 0.02
N LEU A 98 7.18 -1.20 -0.55
CA LEU A 98 6.14 -0.46 0.16
C LEU A 98 5.04 -1.39 0.67
N TYR A 99 4.56 -2.34 -0.14
CA TYR A 99 3.58 -3.33 0.29
C TYR A 99 4.11 -4.16 1.48
N ARG A 100 5.31 -4.72 1.37
CA ARG A 100 5.92 -5.53 2.44
C ARG A 100 6.10 -4.73 3.73
N ALA A 101 6.57 -3.49 3.63
CA ALA A 101 6.79 -2.63 4.78
C ALA A 101 5.47 -2.15 5.42
N SER A 102 4.41 -1.97 4.64
CA SER A 102 3.12 -1.47 5.13
C SER A 102 2.07 -2.55 5.44
N ALA A 103 2.34 -3.80 5.04
CA ALA A 103 1.35 -4.87 4.95
C ALA A 103 0.06 -4.46 4.20
N GLY A 104 0.15 -3.53 3.24
CA GLY A 104 -1.00 -3.03 2.49
C GLY A 104 -1.82 -1.93 3.18
N THR A 105 -1.38 -1.43 4.35
CA THR A 105 -2.09 -0.38 5.09
C THR A 105 -1.93 0.98 4.41
N PRO A 106 -3.00 1.61 3.87
CA PRO A 106 -2.88 2.85 3.08
C PRO A 106 -2.18 4.00 3.82
N ARG A 107 -2.45 4.14 5.13
CA ARG A 107 -1.81 5.15 5.97
C ARG A 107 -0.29 4.93 6.05
N VAL A 108 0.15 3.70 6.26
CA VAL A 108 1.58 3.36 6.36
C VAL A 108 2.25 3.49 4.99
N VAL A 109 1.60 3.08 3.89
CA VAL A 109 2.08 3.32 2.52
C VAL A 109 2.35 4.81 2.29
N ASN A 110 1.43 5.69 2.68
CA ASN A 110 1.61 7.13 2.50
C ASN A 110 2.80 7.68 3.29
N VAL A 111 2.95 7.27 4.55
CA VAL A 111 4.07 7.70 5.41
C VAL A 111 5.41 7.27 4.81
N LEU A 112 5.51 6.00 4.41
CA LEU A 112 6.73 5.45 3.80
C LEU A 112 7.03 6.12 2.46
N ALA A 113 6.03 6.29 1.59
CA ALA A 113 6.20 6.95 0.30
C ALA A 113 6.67 8.41 0.47
N HIS A 114 6.10 9.15 1.43
CA HIS A 114 6.52 10.51 1.72
C HIS A 114 7.98 10.58 2.20
N LYS A 115 8.36 9.74 3.18
CA LYS A 115 9.75 9.68 3.67
C LYS A 115 10.72 9.28 2.55
N ALA A 116 10.36 8.31 1.72
CA ALA A 116 11.20 7.88 0.61
C ALA A 116 11.38 8.97 -0.47
N LEU A 117 10.35 9.76 -0.75
CA LEU A 117 10.46 10.94 -1.62
C LEU A 117 11.38 12.00 -1.03
N MET A 118 11.29 12.25 0.29
CA MET A 118 12.18 13.19 0.98
C MET A 118 13.64 12.75 0.92
N LEU A 119 13.92 11.45 1.11
CA LEU A 119 15.26 10.89 0.97
C LEU A 119 15.79 11.02 -0.47
N ALA A 120 15.00 10.61 -1.46
CA ALA A 120 15.39 10.73 -2.87
C ALA A 120 15.69 12.18 -3.26
N TYR A 121 14.83 13.11 -2.82
CA TYR A 121 15.02 14.54 -3.06
C TYR A 121 16.28 15.08 -2.38
N GLY A 122 16.56 14.66 -1.14
CA GLY A 122 17.79 15.02 -0.42
C GLY A 122 19.07 14.54 -1.11
N GLU A 123 18.99 13.44 -1.86
CA GLU A 123 20.09 12.91 -2.68
C GLU A 123 20.15 13.51 -4.10
N GLY A 124 19.23 14.41 -4.45
CA GLY A 124 19.12 14.98 -5.80
C GLY A 124 18.63 13.97 -6.86
N LYS A 125 18.05 12.85 -6.44
CA LYS A 125 17.47 11.84 -7.34
C LYS A 125 16.06 12.24 -7.76
N SER A 126 15.73 12.01 -9.02
CA SER A 126 14.42 12.28 -9.59
C SER A 126 13.41 11.14 -9.39
N ALA A 127 13.84 9.98 -8.88
CA ALA A 127 13.01 8.81 -8.66
C ALA A 127 13.38 8.11 -7.34
N VAL A 128 12.41 7.42 -6.76
CA VAL A 128 12.59 6.61 -5.56
C VAL A 128 13.22 5.28 -5.93
N GLU A 129 14.22 4.88 -5.16
CA GLU A 129 14.93 3.61 -5.28
C GLU A 129 14.63 2.71 -4.07
N PRO A 130 14.85 1.38 -4.18
CA PRO A 130 14.66 0.42 -3.09
C PRO A 130 15.33 0.82 -1.76
N GLU A 131 16.48 1.50 -1.83
CA GLU A 131 17.25 1.95 -0.67
C GLU A 131 16.49 3.01 0.14
N HIS A 132 15.81 3.93 -0.52
CA HIS A 132 14.99 4.95 0.16
C HIS A 132 13.79 4.31 0.86
N ILE A 133 13.18 3.27 0.28
CA ILE A 133 12.09 2.53 0.95
C ILE A 133 12.60 1.79 2.18
N ALA A 134 13.75 1.11 2.06
CA ALA A 134 14.37 0.40 3.17
C ALA A 134 14.71 1.36 4.32
N ALA A 135 15.33 2.49 4.02
CA ALA A 135 15.63 3.54 5.01
C ALA A 135 14.35 4.12 5.64
N ALA A 136 13.33 4.44 4.84
CA ALA A 136 12.05 4.93 5.34
C ALA A 136 11.33 3.92 6.24
N SER A 137 11.44 2.62 5.95
CA SER A 137 10.86 1.55 6.77
C SER A 137 11.55 1.41 8.12
N ALA A 138 12.87 1.55 8.18
CA ALA A 138 13.63 1.45 9.42
C ALA A 138 13.34 2.60 10.39
N ASP A 139 12.95 3.77 9.87
CA ASP A 139 12.59 4.97 10.64
C ASP A 139 11.09 5.07 10.98
N THR A 140 10.27 4.07 10.60
CA THR A 140 8.81 4.13 10.79
C THR A 140 8.34 3.00 11.69
N GLU A 141 7.95 3.33 12.93
CA GLU A 141 7.51 2.34 13.93
C GLU A 141 6.32 1.48 13.48
N ALA A 142 5.39 2.08 12.72
CA ALA A 142 4.21 1.39 12.19
C ALA A 142 4.51 0.50 10.97
N ALA A 143 5.75 0.44 10.51
CA ALA A 143 6.17 -0.33 9.35
C ALA A 143 6.99 -1.56 9.74
N GLN A 144 6.96 -2.58 8.88
CA GLN A 144 7.89 -3.70 8.94
C GLN A 144 9.20 -3.29 8.28
N THR A 145 10.33 -3.52 8.95
CA THR A 145 11.65 -3.23 8.39
C THR A 145 11.91 -4.13 7.19
N VAL A 146 12.14 -3.53 6.02
CA VAL A 146 12.44 -4.25 4.78
C VAL A 146 13.89 -4.03 4.33
N SER A 147 14.44 -5.01 3.63
CA SER A 147 15.80 -4.92 3.06
C SER A 147 15.75 -4.77 1.55
N SER A 148 16.52 -3.81 1.02
CA SER A 148 16.72 -3.64 -0.44
C SER A 148 17.59 -4.74 -1.06
N LYS A 149 18.34 -5.51 -0.25
CA LYS A 149 19.35 -6.47 -0.73
C LYS A 149 18.79 -7.77 -1.31
N TRP A 150 17.51 -8.07 -1.11
CA TRP A 150 16.92 -9.36 -1.49
C TRP A 150 16.74 -9.55 -3.01
N TRP A 151 16.71 -8.45 -3.79
CA TRP A 151 16.55 -8.50 -5.25
C TRP A 151 17.81 -8.33 -6.07
N PHE A 152 18.90 -7.88 -5.44
CA PHE A 152 20.22 -8.06 -6.02
C PHE A 152 20.63 -9.53 -5.82
N SER A 153 20.01 -10.43 -6.59
CA SER A 153 20.42 -11.82 -6.61
C SER A 153 21.89 -11.92 -7.08
N PRO A 154 22.69 -12.82 -6.50
CA PRO A 154 24.08 -13.02 -6.89
C PRO A 154 24.24 -13.45 -8.36
N GLN A 155 23.16 -13.79 -9.07
CA GLN A 155 23.18 -14.18 -10.48
C GLN A 155 23.68 -13.07 -11.42
N SER A 156 23.43 -11.79 -11.12
CA SER A 156 24.01 -10.67 -11.89
C SER A 156 25.53 -10.61 -11.77
N LYS A 157 26.09 -10.97 -10.61
CA LYS A 157 27.54 -11.06 -10.39
C LYS A 157 28.14 -12.25 -11.13
N TRP A 158 27.45 -13.39 -11.17
CA TRP A 158 27.87 -14.56 -11.96
C TRP A 158 27.83 -14.29 -13.47
N LEU A 159 26.83 -13.54 -13.95
CA LEU A 159 26.75 -13.10 -15.36
C LEU A 159 27.92 -12.17 -15.74
N LEU A 160 28.26 -11.21 -14.87
CA LEU A 160 29.41 -10.32 -15.08
C LEU A 160 30.75 -11.08 -15.05
N LEU A 161 30.91 -12.03 -14.13
CA LEU A 161 32.08 -12.93 -14.08
C LEU A 161 32.16 -13.84 -15.31
N ALA A 162 31.04 -14.36 -15.81
CA ALA A 162 31.03 -15.18 -17.02
C ALA A 162 31.44 -14.37 -18.25
N THR A 163 30.98 -13.12 -18.38
CA THR A 163 31.37 -12.25 -19.49
C THR A 163 32.85 -11.88 -19.48
N THR A 164 33.46 -11.63 -18.31
CA THR A 164 34.88 -11.31 -18.23
C THR A 164 35.76 -12.52 -18.56
N VAL A 165 35.38 -13.73 -18.13
CA VAL A 165 36.10 -14.97 -18.48
C VAL A 165 36.08 -15.22 -20.00
N VAL A 166 34.93 -15.01 -20.68
CA VAL A 166 34.82 -15.18 -22.13
C VAL A 166 35.70 -14.18 -22.89
N VAL A 167 35.75 -12.92 -22.44
CA VAL A 167 36.61 -11.90 -23.06
C VAL A 167 38.09 -12.24 -22.90
N ILE A 168 38.52 -12.69 -21.71
CA ILE A 168 39.90 -13.11 -21.46
C ILE A 168 40.27 -14.32 -22.34
N ALA A 169 39.38 -15.31 -22.46
CA ALA A 169 39.60 -16.48 -23.30
C ALA A 169 39.71 -16.11 -24.80
N MET A 170 38.91 -15.17 -25.29
CA MET A 170 39.03 -14.67 -26.66
C MET A 170 40.36 -13.94 -26.89
N ILE A 171 40.79 -13.09 -25.95
CA ILE A 171 42.08 -12.39 -26.06
C ILE A 171 43.24 -13.39 -26.05
N ALA A 172 43.21 -14.39 -25.16
CA ALA A 172 44.22 -15.44 -25.08
C ALA A 172 44.26 -16.31 -26.34
N GLY A 173 43.10 -16.66 -26.91
CA GLY A 173 43.01 -17.39 -28.17
C GLY A 173 43.60 -16.63 -29.35
N ILE A 174 43.32 -15.32 -29.45
CA ILE A 174 43.90 -14.45 -30.49
C ILE A 174 45.42 -14.33 -30.34
N TRP A 175 45.92 -14.23 -29.10
CA TRP A 175 47.36 -14.18 -28.83
C TRP A 175 48.06 -15.48 -29.21
N ASN A 176 47.47 -16.63 -28.86
CA ASN A 176 48.01 -17.95 -29.21
C ASN A 176 48.04 -18.18 -30.73
N MET A 177 47.02 -17.73 -31.45
CA MET A 177 46.95 -17.85 -32.92
C MET A 177 47.93 -16.92 -33.65
N ARG A 178 48.35 -15.82 -33.02
CA ARG A 178 49.43 -14.94 -33.53
C ARG A 178 50.83 -15.45 -33.24
N ALA A 179 51.02 -16.31 -32.23
CA ALA A 179 52.31 -16.87 -31.87
C ALA A 179 52.68 -18.11 -32.71
N THR A 180 51.72 -18.71 -33.42
CA THR A 180 51.91 -19.92 -34.25
C THR A 180 52.01 -19.63 -35.75
N LEU A 181 51.98 -18.35 -36.16
CA LEU A 181 52.29 -17.86 -37.51
C LEU A 181 53.65 -17.16 -37.50
#